data_AF-A0AA51X454-F1
#
_entry.id   AF-A0AA51X454-F1
#
_cell.length_a   1.000
_cell.length_b   1.000
_cell.length_c   1.000
_cell.angle_alpha   90.00
_cell.angle_beta   90.00
_cell.angle_gamma   90.00
#
_symmetry.space_group_name_H-M   'P 1'
#
loop_
_entity.id
_entity.type
_entity.pdbx_description
1 polymer ?
#
loop_
_entity_poly.entity_id
_entity_poly.type
_entity_poly.pdbx_seq_one_letter_code
_entity_poly.pdbx_strand_id
1 'polypeptide(L)'
;MATKLKKWALRYFRYYKDKFIFKLKRYTIAILTSDKSDFSIAFSYAFGTLIALLPTPGFSTAIGIGFIAIFKQLNKMAVLLSMLVWNGITIIPIYWLSFKLGKFISNTLPDVRVENEVLQQILLYFKQFALGNLALTIPISIASYFIALVLLQIARKLRLRKVEGRRKITA
;
A
#
# COMPACT_ATOMS: atom_id res chain seq x y z
N MET A 1 38.09 -8.78 7.63
CA MET A 1 36.84 -9.41 7.11
C MET A 1 35.63 -8.47 7.19
N ALA A 2 35.39 -7.79 8.32
CA ALA A 2 34.24 -6.90 8.55
C ALA A 2 34.08 -5.74 7.52
N THR A 3 35.18 -5.21 6.97
CA THR A 3 35.17 -4.11 6.00
C THR A 3 34.66 -4.52 4.61
N LYS A 4 34.93 -5.77 4.17
CA LYS A 4 34.40 -6.31 2.91
C LYS A 4 32.89 -6.57 3.02
N LEU A 5 32.44 -7.14 4.14
CA LEU A 5 31.02 -7.42 4.39
C LEU A 5 30.19 -6.12 4.45
N LYS A 6 30.67 -5.10 5.17
CA LYS A 6 30.00 -3.79 5.25
C LYS A 6 29.91 -3.11 3.87
N LYS A 7 30.97 -3.18 3.05
CA LYS A 7 30.97 -2.64 1.68
C LYS A 7 30.02 -3.40 0.75
N TRP A 8 29.93 -4.73 0.88
CA TRP A 8 28.99 -5.55 0.12
C TRP A 8 27.54 -5.23 0.50
N ALA A 9 27.23 -5.21 1.80
CA ALA A 9 25.90 -4.89 2.31
C ALA A 9 25.44 -3.48 1.88
N LEU A 10 26.33 -2.48 1.94
CA LEU A 10 26.04 -1.12 1.47
C LEU A 10 25.74 -1.06 -0.03
N ARG A 11 26.48 -1.81 -0.86
CA ARG A 11 26.21 -1.89 -2.31
C ARG A 11 24.88 -2.58 -2.58
N TYR A 12 24.62 -3.69 -1.90
CA TYR A 12 23.38 -4.43 -2.02
C TYR A 12 22.17 -3.57 -1.64
N PHE A 13 22.25 -2.89 -0.49
CA PHE A 13 21.21 -1.96 -0.05
C PHE A 13 20.97 -0.82 -1.04
N ARG A 14 22.05 -0.24 -1.58
CA ARG A 14 21.96 0.82 -2.60
C ARG A 14 21.27 0.32 -3.87
N TYR A 15 21.65 -0.85 -4.38
CA TYR A 15 21.02 -1.45 -5.56
C TYR A 15 19.51 -1.67 -5.36
N TYR A 16 19.11 -2.22 -4.22
CA TYR A 16 17.69 -2.43 -3.91
C TYR A 16 16.92 -1.11 -3.78
N LYS A 17 17.52 -0.12 -3.12
CA LYS A 17 16.96 1.24 -3.02
C LYS A 17 16.77 1.87 -4.40
N ASP A 18 17.78 1.80 -5.26
CA ASP A 18 17.72 2.40 -6.60
C ASP A 18 16.69 1.70 -7.48
N LYS A 19 16.63 0.36 -7.42
CA LYS A 19 15.59 -0.44 -8.10
C LYS A 19 14.18 -0.10 -7.62
N PHE A 20 14.01 0.11 -6.32
CA PHE A 20 12.73 0.53 -5.74
C PHE A 20 12.32 1.93 -6.20
N ILE A 21 13.22 2.91 -6.10
CA ILE A 21 13.00 4.30 -6.55
C ILE A 21 12.66 4.33 -8.04
N PHE A 22 13.36 3.54 -8.86
CA PHE A 22 13.08 3.44 -10.29
C PHE A 22 11.65 2.95 -10.56
N LYS A 23 11.20 1.89 -9.90
CA LYS A 23 9.81 1.39 -10.02
C LYS A 23 8.79 2.42 -9.57
N LEU A 24 9.03 3.04 -8.41
CA LEU A 24 8.16 4.08 -7.85
C LEU A 24 7.98 5.22 -8.86
N LYS A 25 9.09 5.77 -9.36
CA LYS A 25 9.09 6.85 -10.36
C LYS A 25 8.37 6.44 -11.64
N ARG A 26 8.64 5.24 -12.16
CA ARG A 26 8.01 4.73 -13.38
C ARG A 26 6.49 4.66 -13.24
N TYR A 27 6.00 4.13 -12.11
CA TYR A 27 4.56 4.01 -11.87
C TYR A 27 3.91 5.38 -11.67
N THR A 28 4.55 6.28 -10.91
CA THR A 28 4.06 7.65 -10.75
C THR A 28 3.95 8.38 -12.09
N ILE A 29 4.96 8.27 -12.96
CA ILE A 29 4.90 8.86 -14.31
C ILE A 29 3.73 8.26 -15.11
N ALA A 30 3.59 6.94 -15.12
CA ALA A 30 2.51 6.27 -15.85
C ALA A 30 1.11 6.69 -15.36
N ILE A 31 0.96 6.93 -14.06
CA ILE A 31 -0.27 7.45 -13.46
C ILE A 31 -0.52 8.90 -13.92
N LEU A 32 0.48 9.76 -13.90
CA LEU A 32 0.36 11.17 -14.29
C LEU A 32 0.15 11.36 -15.79
N THR A 33 0.48 10.37 -16.62
CA THR A 33 0.22 10.36 -18.07
C THR A 33 -1.05 9.61 -18.45
N SER A 34 -1.74 8.99 -17.49
CA SER A 34 -2.97 8.25 -17.77
C SER A 34 -4.17 9.19 -17.98
N ASP A 35 -5.03 8.84 -18.93
CA ASP A 35 -6.26 9.59 -19.27
C ASP A 35 -7.39 9.42 -18.24
N LYS A 36 -7.21 8.54 -17.24
CA LYS A 36 -8.16 8.38 -16.13
C LYS A 36 -8.28 9.67 -15.29
N SER A 37 -9.47 9.91 -14.76
CA SER A 37 -9.74 11.02 -13.84
C SER A 37 -8.95 10.86 -12.53
N ASP A 38 -8.65 11.98 -11.86
CA ASP A 38 -7.92 11.97 -10.58
C ASP A 38 -8.66 11.15 -9.51
N PHE A 39 -9.99 11.26 -9.47
CA PHE A 39 -10.84 10.46 -8.59
C PHE A 39 -10.72 8.95 -8.85
N SER A 40 -10.71 8.53 -10.13
CA SER A 40 -10.56 7.11 -10.49
C SER A 40 -9.18 6.56 -10.09
N ILE A 41 -8.13 7.36 -10.28
CA ILE A 41 -6.76 6.99 -9.89
C ILE A 41 -6.64 6.92 -8.36
N ALA A 42 -7.12 7.92 -7.64
CA ALA A 42 -7.11 7.96 -6.18
C ALA A 42 -7.89 6.79 -5.58
N PHE A 43 -9.06 6.48 -6.13
CA PHE A 43 -9.85 5.30 -5.74
C PHE A 43 -9.07 4.01 -5.97
N SER A 44 -8.44 3.86 -7.15
CA SER A 44 -7.63 2.69 -7.48
C SER A 44 -6.43 2.54 -6.52
N TYR A 45 -5.79 3.65 -6.14
CA TYR A 45 -4.70 3.65 -5.17
C TYR A 45 -5.18 3.19 -3.79
N ALA A 46 -6.28 3.76 -3.30
CA ALA A 46 -6.88 3.38 -2.02
C ALA A 46 -7.35 1.92 -2.00
N PHE A 47 -7.93 1.46 -3.08
CA PHE A 47 -8.32 0.07 -3.25
C PHE A 47 -7.11 -0.88 -3.19
N GLY A 48 -6.00 -0.55 -3.85
CA GLY A 48 -4.76 -1.32 -3.71
C GLY A 48 -4.15 -1.23 -2.31
N THR A 49 -4.28 -0.10 -1.60
CA THR A 49 -3.89 0.03 -0.19
C THR A 49 -4.69 -0.93 0.69
N LEU A 50 -6.01 -0.99 0.49
CA LEU A 50 -6.88 -1.92 1.20
C LEU A 50 -6.42 -3.36 1.00
N ILE A 51 -6.24 -3.79 -0.26
CA ILE A 51 -5.79 -5.15 -0.59
C ILE A 51 -4.42 -5.45 0.02
N ALA A 52 -3.47 -4.52 -0.07
CA ALA A 52 -2.11 -4.73 0.42
C ALA A 52 -2.05 -4.92 1.95
N LEU A 53 -2.97 -4.28 2.69
CA LEU A 53 -3.02 -4.33 4.14
C LEU A 53 -3.92 -5.42 4.71
N LEU A 54 -4.79 -6.03 3.89
CA LEU A 54 -5.58 -7.18 4.31
C LEU A 54 -4.68 -8.32 4.83
N PRO A 55 -5.14 -9.10 5.82
CA PRO A 55 -4.37 -10.18 6.41
C PRO A 55 -4.39 -11.41 5.49
N THR A 56 -3.77 -11.28 4.32
CA THR A 56 -3.68 -12.31 3.26
C THR A 56 -2.21 -12.62 2.94
N PRO A 57 -1.50 -13.33 3.83
CA PRO A 57 -0.06 -13.54 3.73
C PRO A 57 0.30 -14.15 2.37
N GLY A 58 1.15 -13.48 1.59
CA GLY A 58 1.60 -13.96 0.28
C GLY A 58 0.57 -13.88 -0.86
N PHE A 59 -0.71 -13.60 -0.57
CA PHE A 59 -1.77 -13.59 -1.58
C PHE A 59 -2.24 -12.18 -1.98
N SER A 60 -1.92 -11.14 -1.22
CA SER A 60 -2.36 -9.76 -1.53
C SER A 60 -2.03 -9.34 -2.97
N THR A 61 -0.85 -9.70 -3.48
CA THR A 61 -0.42 -9.43 -4.87
C THR A 61 -1.31 -10.14 -5.89
N ALA A 62 -1.58 -11.44 -5.68
CA ALA A 62 -2.44 -12.22 -6.57
C ALA A 62 -3.87 -11.68 -6.57
N ILE A 63 -4.40 -11.34 -5.39
CA ILE A 63 -5.70 -10.71 -5.22
C ILE A 63 -5.75 -9.40 -6.00
N GLY A 64 -4.77 -8.51 -5.82
CA GLY A 64 -4.71 -7.23 -6.53
C GLY A 64 -4.67 -7.40 -8.06
N ILE A 65 -3.89 -8.35 -8.56
CA ILE A 65 -3.85 -8.67 -9.99
C ILE A 65 -5.21 -9.21 -10.48
N GLY A 66 -5.84 -10.10 -9.72
CA GLY A 66 -7.18 -10.63 -10.02
C GLY A 66 -8.22 -9.52 -10.13
N PHE A 67 -8.25 -8.60 -9.16
CA PHE A 67 -9.13 -7.43 -9.22
C PHE A 67 -8.83 -6.52 -10.40
N ILE A 68 -7.57 -6.27 -10.73
CA ILE A 68 -7.19 -5.51 -11.93
C ILE A 68 -7.69 -6.18 -13.22
N ALA A 69 -7.68 -7.52 -13.27
CA ALA A 69 -8.14 -8.27 -14.43
C ALA A 69 -9.66 -8.21 -14.60
N ILE A 70 -10.41 -8.30 -13.49
CA ILE A 70 -11.88 -8.28 -13.47
C ILE A 70 -12.39 -6.83 -13.68
N PHE A 71 -11.86 -5.88 -12.92
CA PHE A 71 -12.33 -4.50 -12.91
C PHE A 71 -11.47 -3.60 -13.81
N LYS A 72 -11.76 -3.64 -15.12
CA LYS A 72 -11.07 -2.83 -16.15
C LYS A 72 -11.15 -1.31 -15.93
N GLN A 73 -12.05 -0.86 -15.06
CA GLN A 73 -12.22 0.54 -14.69
C GLN A 73 -11.05 1.05 -13.82
N LEU A 74 -10.40 0.17 -13.05
CA LEU A 74 -9.30 0.51 -12.15
C LEU A 74 -8.05 0.95 -12.93
N ASN A 75 -7.35 1.95 -12.40
CA ASN A 75 -6.02 2.28 -12.87
C ASN A 75 -5.03 1.26 -12.32
N LYS A 76 -4.57 0.36 -13.20
CA LYS A 76 -3.65 -0.74 -12.87
C LYS A 76 -2.37 -0.24 -12.19
N MET A 77 -1.82 0.86 -12.69
CA MET A 77 -0.56 1.41 -12.15
C MET A 77 -0.77 2.01 -10.76
N ALA A 78 -1.93 2.59 -10.47
CA ALA A 78 -2.26 3.11 -9.15
C ALA A 78 -2.41 2.00 -8.11
N VAL A 79 -3.08 0.89 -8.46
CA VAL A 79 -3.17 -0.30 -7.59
C VAL A 79 -1.76 -0.87 -7.33
N LEU A 80 -0.97 -1.09 -8.38
CA LEU A 80 0.38 -1.63 -8.23
C LEU A 80 1.32 -0.69 -7.46
N LEU A 81 1.11 0.62 -7.57
CA LEU A 81 1.87 1.61 -6.82
C LEU A 81 1.56 1.53 -5.33
N SER A 82 0.29 1.46 -4.92
CA SER A 82 -0.03 1.31 -3.49
C SER A 82 0.51 0.00 -2.91
N MET A 83 0.47 -1.09 -3.67
CA MET A 83 1.08 -2.36 -3.24
C MET A 83 2.61 -2.30 -3.14
N LEU A 84 3.26 -1.50 -3.98
CA LEU A 84 4.70 -1.25 -3.88
C LEU A 84 5.04 -0.43 -2.64
N VAL A 85 4.20 0.57 -2.32
CA VAL A 85 4.32 1.39 -1.11
C VAL A 85 4.15 0.52 0.12
N TRP A 86 3.08 -0.28 0.17
CA TRP A 86 2.80 -1.25 1.23
C TRP A 86 3.55 -2.57 1.01
N ASN A 87 4.88 -2.49 1.11
CA ASN A 87 5.76 -3.66 1.09
C ASN A 87 5.97 -4.23 2.52
N GLY A 88 6.69 -5.35 2.60
CA GLY A 88 6.93 -6.06 3.86
C GLY A 88 7.51 -5.18 4.99
N ILE A 89 8.32 -4.17 4.67
CA ILE A 89 8.88 -3.27 5.69
C ILE A 89 7.81 -2.31 6.22
N THR A 90 7.03 -1.70 5.33
CA THR A 90 5.99 -0.73 5.71
C THR A 90 4.78 -1.36 6.38
N ILE A 91 4.53 -2.66 6.13
CA ILE A 91 3.39 -3.38 6.71
C ILE A 91 3.64 -3.76 8.17
N ILE A 92 4.89 -4.08 8.55
CA ILE A 92 5.25 -4.49 9.93
C ILE A 92 4.65 -3.59 11.02
N PRO A 93 4.84 -2.25 11.00
CA PRO A 93 4.28 -1.41 12.06
C PRO A 93 2.75 -1.40 12.07
N ILE A 94 2.12 -1.50 10.89
CA ILE A 94 0.66 -1.56 10.79
C ILE A 94 0.15 -2.86 11.42
N TYR A 95 0.76 -4.00 11.11
CA TYR A 95 0.34 -5.29 11.67
C TYR A 95 0.57 -5.37 13.17
N TRP A 96 1.67 -4.81 13.67
CA TRP A 96 1.90 -4.70 15.11
C TRP A 96 0.80 -3.85 15.80
N LEU A 97 0.44 -2.71 15.22
CA LEU A 97 -0.67 -1.88 15.71
C LEU A 97 -2.01 -2.63 15.61
N SER A 98 -2.25 -3.38 14.53
CA SER A 98 -3.44 -4.20 14.34
C SER A 98 -3.58 -5.23 15.46
N PHE A 99 -2.51 -5.94 15.83
CA PHE A 99 -2.57 -6.86 16.96
C PHE A 99 -2.90 -6.16 18.28
N LYS A 100 -2.27 -5.02 18.56
CA LYS A 100 -2.49 -4.28 19.81
C LYS A 100 -3.93 -3.75 19.91
N LEU A 101 -4.42 -3.13 18.84
CA LEU A 101 -5.80 -2.62 18.76
C LEU A 101 -6.82 -3.76 18.80
N GLY A 102 -6.53 -4.84 18.08
CA GLY A 102 -7.34 -6.04 18.03
C GLY A 102 -7.51 -6.74 19.37
N LYS A 103 -6.44 -6.83 20.16
CA LYS A 103 -6.50 -7.33 21.54
C LYS A 103 -7.39 -6.46 22.42
N PHE A 104 -7.31 -5.13 22.27
CA PHE A 104 -8.17 -4.20 23.00
C PHE A 104 -9.65 -4.37 22.62
N ILE A 105 -9.96 -4.49 21.32
CA ILE A 105 -11.33 -4.70 20.83
C ILE A 105 -11.85 -6.10 21.22
N SER A 106 -11.04 -7.14 21.12
CA SER A 106 -11.47 -8.51 21.37
C SER A 106 -11.91 -8.76 22.81
N ASN A 107 -11.36 -8.02 23.78
CA ASN A 107 -11.71 -8.17 25.20
C ASN A 107 -13.18 -7.81 25.50
N THR A 108 -13.86 -7.11 24.60
CA THR A 108 -15.28 -6.73 24.76
C THR A 108 -16.23 -7.69 24.04
N LEU A 109 -15.71 -8.70 23.34
CA LEU A 109 -16.49 -9.62 22.51
C LEU A 109 -16.34 -11.06 23.01
N PRO A 110 -17.43 -11.87 23.01
CA PRO A 110 -17.36 -13.27 23.43
C PRO A 110 -16.39 -14.07 22.56
N ASP A 111 -15.70 -15.02 23.18
CA ASP A 111 -14.76 -15.91 22.52
C ASP A 111 -15.43 -17.19 22.01
N VAL A 112 -14.95 -17.68 20.87
CA VAL A 112 -15.35 -18.99 20.35
C VAL A 112 -14.65 -20.04 21.19
N ARG A 113 -15.43 -20.85 21.90
CA ARG A 113 -14.90 -21.97 22.69
C ARG A 113 -14.78 -23.20 21.80
N VAL A 114 -13.60 -23.79 21.77
CA VAL A 114 -13.30 -25.02 21.03
C VAL A 114 -12.59 -25.94 22.01
N GLU A 115 -12.87 -27.24 21.96
CA GLU A 115 -12.30 -28.23 22.89
C GLU A 115 -10.77 -28.34 22.79
N ASN A 116 -10.22 -28.10 21.60
CA ASN A 116 -8.79 -28.13 21.37
C ASN A 116 -8.13 -26.80 21.75
N GLU A 117 -7.28 -26.82 22.78
CA GLU A 117 -6.59 -25.64 23.30
C GLU A 117 -5.71 -24.92 22.26
N VAL A 118 -5.00 -25.68 21.42
CA VAL A 118 -4.14 -25.13 20.36
C VAL A 118 -4.99 -24.40 19.32
N LEU A 119 -6.09 -25.01 18.89
CA LEU A 119 -7.01 -24.41 17.93
C LEU A 119 -7.69 -23.17 18.51
N GLN A 120 -8.08 -23.22 19.79
CA GLN A 120 -8.64 -22.07 20.51
C GLN A 120 -7.66 -20.89 20.53
N GLN A 121 -6.38 -21.13 20.83
CA GLN A 121 -5.36 -20.08 20.80
C GLN A 121 -5.17 -19.50 19.40
N ILE A 122 -5.06 -20.35 18.37
CA ILE A 122 -4.92 -19.90 16.97
C ILE A 122 -6.11 -19.02 16.57
N LEU A 123 -7.33 -19.45 16.88
CA LEU A 123 -8.54 -18.68 16.58
C LEU A 123 -8.60 -17.36 17.35
N LEU A 124 -8.16 -17.34 18.61
CA LEU A 124 -8.08 -16.11 19.40
C LEU A 124 -7.08 -15.12 18.79
N TYR A 125 -5.88 -15.56 18.43
CA TYR A 125 -4.87 -14.70 17.79
C TYR A 125 -5.36 -14.18 16.43
N PHE A 126 -6.00 -15.04 15.64
CA PHE A 126 -6.56 -14.66 14.35
C PHE A 126 -7.71 -13.65 14.51
N LYS A 127 -8.64 -13.88 15.45
CA LYS A 127 -9.74 -12.96 15.79
C LYS A 127 -9.19 -11.58 16.16
N GLN A 128 -8.24 -11.53 17.10
CA GLN A 128 -7.62 -10.28 17.52
C GLN A 128 -6.98 -9.56 16.33
N PHE A 129 -6.13 -10.26 15.59
CA PHE A 129 -5.45 -9.67 14.44
C PHE A 129 -6.43 -9.15 13.38
N ALA A 130 -7.44 -9.95 13.00
CA ALA A 130 -8.42 -9.59 11.99
C ALA A 130 -9.23 -8.35 12.40
N LEU A 131 -9.72 -8.30 13.64
CA LEU A 131 -10.48 -7.15 14.15
C LEU A 131 -9.66 -5.87 14.11
N GLY A 132 -8.45 -5.91 14.66
CA GLY A 132 -7.59 -4.72 14.69
C GLY A 132 -7.04 -4.34 13.32
N ASN A 133 -6.84 -5.31 12.42
CA ASN A 133 -6.44 -5.04 11.05
C ASN A 133 -7.56 -4.34 10.29
N LEU A 134 -8.79 -4.87 10.30
CA LEU A 134 -9.92 -4.22 9.63
C LEU A 134 -10.18 -2.81 10.18
N ALA A 135 -10.10 -2.65 11.51
CA ALA A 135 -10.27 -1.35 12.16
C ALA A 135 -9.22 -0.30 11.75
N LEU A 136 -7.99 -0.70 11.40
CA LEU A 136 -6.94 0.21 10.92
C LEU A 136 -6.93 0.37 9.41
N THR A 137 -7.05 -0.74 8.68
CA THR A 137 -6.92 -0.81 7.23
C THR A 137 -8.01 0.00 6.53
N ILE A 138 -9.24 0.02 7.05
CA ILE A 138 -10.33 0.83 6.48
C ILE A 138 -10.02 2.33 6.58
N PRO A 139 -9.75 2.93 7.77
CA PRO A 139 -9.34 4.33 7.86
C PRO A 139 -8.09 4.66 7.06
N ILE A 140 -7.07 3.80 7.07
CA ILE A 140 -5.84 4.01 6.30
C ILE A 140 -6.14 4.06 4.80
N SER A 141 -6.99 3.15 4.30
CA SER A 141 -7.43 3.14 2.90
C SER A 141 -8.17 4.43 2.54
N ILE A 142 -9.14 4.85 3.37
CA ILE A 142 -9.88 6.11 3.18
C ILE A 142 -8.92 7.31 3.19
N ALA A 143 -8.01 7.39 4.15
CA ALA A 143 -7.00 8.45 4.20
C ALA A 143 -6.12 8.44 2.94
N SER A 144 -5.71 7.26 2.48
CA SER A 144 -4.89 7.10 1.28
C SER A 144 -5.58 7.59 0.00
N TYR A 145 -6.92 7.49 -0.08
CA TYR A 145 -7.71 8.07 -1.17
C TYR A 145 -7.53 9.59 -1.22
N PHE A 146 -7.78 10.27 -0.10
CA PHE A 146 -7.68 11.73 -0.03
C PHE A 146 -6.25 12.21 -0.26
N ILE A 147 -5.26 11.52 0.33
CA ILE A 147 -3.84 11.83 0.13
C ILE A 147 -3.48 11.67 -1.36
N ALA A 148 -3.86 10.57 -2.00
CA ALA A 148 -3.59 10.37 -3.42
C ALA A 148 -4.26 11.44 -4.30
N LEU A 149 -5.51 11.80 -4.00
CA LEU A 149 -6.26 12.82 -4.73
C LEU A 149 -5.54 14.18 -4.67
N VAL A 150 -5.16 14.62 -3.47
CA VAL A 150 -4.44 15.89 -3.28
C VAL A 150 -3.09 15.88 -3.99
N LEU A 151 -2.32 14.80 -3.86
CA LEU A 151 -1.02 14.66 -4.52
C LEU A 151 -1.13 14.70 -6.05
N LEU A 152 -2.15 14.05 -6.62
CA LEU A 152 -2.40 14.04 -8.07
C LEU A 152 -2.75 15.43 -8.58
N GLN A 153 -3.67 16.13 -7.91
CA GLN A 153 -4.09 17.48 -8.27
C GLN A 153 -2.89 18.45 -8.23
N ILE A 154 -2.08 18.39 -7.18
CA ILE A 154 -0.85 19.19 -7.07
C ILE A 154 0.10 18.86 -8.21
N ALA A 155 0.38 17.59 -8.45
CA ALA A 155 1.32 17.16 -9.49
C ALA A 155 0.87 17.59 -10.90
N ARG A 156 -0.41 17.44 -11.24
CA ARG A 156 -0.97 17.87 -12.53
C ARG A 156 -0.91 19.40 -12.69
N LYS A 157 -1.25 20.16 -11.65
CA LYS A 157 -1.16 21.63 -11.65
C LYS A 157 0.28 22.13 -11.87
N LEU A 158 1.25 21.51 -11.20
CA LEU A 158 2.67 21.85 -11.37
C LEU A 158 3.18 21.50 -12.78
N ARG A 159 2.70 20.40 -13.37
CA ARG A 159 3.05 20.02 -14.75
C ARG A 159 2.54 21.05 -15.77
N LEU A 160 1.30 21.51 -15.62
CA LEU A 160 0.72 22.52 -16.51
C LEU A 160 1.51 23.84 -16.47
N ARG A 161 1.82 24.34 -15.26
CA ARG A 161 2.64 25.56 -15.08
C ARG A 161 4.00 25.46 -15.74
N LYS A 162 4.65 24.29 -15.68
CA LYS A 162 5.95 24.06 -16.31
C LYS A 162 5.88 24.06 -17.84
N VAL A 163 4.79 23.57 -18.42
CA VAL A 163 4.57 23.59 -19.87
C VAL A 163 4.30 25.02 -20.35
N GLU A 164 3.47 25.78 -19.63
CA GLU A 164 3.20 27.20 -19.94
C GLU A 164 4.47 28.05 -19.84
N GLY A 165 5.26 27.88 -18.77
CA GLY A 165 6.53 28.60 -18.61
C GLY A 165 7.53 28.32 -19.72
N ARG A 166 7.58 27.07 -20.23
CA ARG A 166 8.44 26.73 -21.38
C ARG A 166 7.96 27.37 -22.68
N ARG A 167 6.65 27.38 -22.94
CA ARG A 167 6.08 28.00 -24.15
C ARG A 167 6.40 29.50 -24.23
N LYS A 168 6.40 30.21 -23.09
CA LYS A 168 6.76 31.64 -23.02
C LYS A 168 8.24 31.95 -23.27
N ILE A 169 9.14 30.97 -23.15
CA ILE A 169 10.57 31.15 -23.39
C ILE A 169 10.93 30.85 -24.86
N THR A 170 10.12 30.02 -25.53
CA THR A 170 10.34 29.60 -26.93
C THR A 170 9.55 30.42 -27.96
N ALA A 171 8.68 31.32 -27.51
CA ALA A 171 7.93 32.28 -28.33
C ALA A 171 8.58 33.65 -28.20
#